data_AF-A0A8S3PV61-F1
#
_entry.id   AF-A0A8S3PV61-F1
#
_cell.length_a   1.000
_cell.length_b   1.000
_cell.length_c   1.000
_cell.angle_alpha   90.00
_cell.angle_beta   90.00
_cell.angle_gamma   90.00
#
_symmetry.space_group_name_H-M   'P 1'
#
loop_
_entity.id
_entity.type
_entity.pdbx_description
1 polymer ?
#
loop_
_entity_poly.entity_id
_entity_poly.type
_entity_poly.pdbx_seq_one_letter_code
_entity_poly.pdbx_strand_id
1 'polypeptide(L)'
;MASEPMSAEYAKSAKSACKGCMKNIAKGELRIGFVGKANFGTTAWYHYDCIWKNYENLKSIDSSKTTKSIVLGYSDLKEDEKKKLDADLPKYCKEAAEKAAAAAKEGPLPMATEYAKSAKSSCKGCSKGIDKGALRVGFTGKANFGATAWYHYDCIWKDKENLKSIDGSKVAEKIIKGYSDLKDEDQDKLEADMLKHCSKPPAEKRKADASKDGPTAAKKSK
;
A
#
# COMPACT_ATOMS: atom_id res chain seq x y z
N MET A 1 -9.23 30.59 -8.96
CA MET A 1 -10.25 30.13 -8.00
C MET A 1 -9.80 28.78 -7.47
N ALA A 2 -9.30 28.71 -6.23
CA ALA A 2 -8.99 27.43 -5.61
C ALA A 2 -10.32 26.74 -5.32
N SER A 3 -10.65 25.68 -6.06
CA SER A 3 -11.80 24.84 -5.75
C SER A 3 -11.52 24.08 -4.46
N GLU A 4 -12.44 24.13 -3.50
CA GLU A 4 -12.36 23.36 -2.27
C GLU A 4 -12.12 21.87 -2.58
N PRO A 5 -11.13 21.22 -1.96
CA PRO A 5 -10.78 19.84 -2.27
C PRO A 5 -11.83 18.83 -1.78
N MET A 6 -12.73 19.26 -0.90
CA MET A 6 -13.82 18.44 -0.38
C MET A 6 -15.17 19.16 -0.48
N SER A 7 -16.25 18.39 -0.47
CA SER A 7 -17.62 18.89 -0.43
C SER A 7 -18.45 18.07 0.54
N ALA A 8 -19.35 18.73 1.27
CA ALA A 8 -20.34 18.11 2.14
C ALA A 8 -21.74 18.67 1.83
N GLU A 9 -22.72 17.78 1.67
CA GLU A 9 -24.13 18.15 1.49
C GLU A 9 -25.05 17.02 1.93
N TYR A 10 -26.33 17.33 2.15
CA TYR A 10 -27.36 16.30 2.25
C TYR A 10 -27.69 15.75 0.87
N ALA A 11 -27.71 14.43 0.74
CA ALA A 11 -27.91 13.78 -0.55
C ALA A 11 -29.28 14.16 -1.17
N LYS A 12 -29.24 14.80 -2.34
CA LYS A 12 -30.45 15.26 -3.06
C LYS A 12 -31.33 14.10 -3.56
N SER A 13 -30.73 12.91 -3.73
CA SER A 13 -31.41 11.67 -4.11
C SER A 13 -30.62 10.45 -3.64
N ALA A 14 -31.23 9.28 -3.65
CA ALA A 14 -30.58 8.01 -3.29
C ALA A 14 -29.76 7.37 -4.45
N LYS A 15 -29.39 8.16 -5.47
CA LYS A 15 -28.71 7.67 -6.67
C LYS A 15 -27.18 7.58 -6.54
N SER A 16 -26.59 8.22 -5.53
CA SER A 16 -25.14 8.14 -5.31
C SER A 16 -24.76 6.89 -4.53
N ALA A 17 -23.80 6.14 -5.04
CA ALA A 17 -23.15 5.05 -4.31
C ALA A 17 -21.91 5.57 -3.57
N CYS A 18 -21.81 5.22 -2.28
CA CYS A 18 -20.64 5.49 -1.46
C CYS A 18 -19.41 4.77 -2.03
N LYS A 19 -18.34 5.52 -2.29
CA LYS A 19 -17.08 4.97 -2.83
C LYS A 19 -16.29 4.13 -1.84
N GLY A 20 -16.61 4.20 -0.54
CA GLY A 20 -15.99 3.39 0.51
C GLY A 20 -16.62 2.00 0.64
N CYS A 21 -17.95 1.95 0.82
CA CYS A 21 -18.66 0.69 1.09
C CYS A 21 -19.45 0.13 -0.10
N MET A 22 -19.54 0.87 -1.22
CA MET A 22 -20.31 0.55 -2.43
C MET A 22 -21.83 0.48 -2.25
N LYS A 23 -22.36 0.83 -1.07
CA LYS A 23 -23.81 0.92 -0.82
C LYS A 23 -24.34 2.30 -1.23
N ASN A 24 -25.64 2.38 -1.52
CA ASN A 24 -26.31 3.65 -1.80
C ASN A 24 -26.31 4.55 -0.56
N ILE A 25 -26.25 5.85 -0.80
CA ILE A 25 -26.42 6.90 0.22
C ILE A 25 -27.87 7.37 0.15
N ALA A 26 -28.59 7.38 1.28
CA ALA A 26 -30.02 7.68 1.29
C ALA A 26 -30.28 9.17 1.02
N LYS A 27 -31.44 9.51 0.42
CA LYS A 27 -31.85 10.91 0.25
C LYS A 27 -31.95 11.58 1.63
N GLY A 28 -31.37 12.76 1.78
CA GLY A 28 -31.33 13.51 3.04
C GLY A 28 -30.20 13.09 3.99
N GLU A 29 -29.45 12.04 3.68
CA GLU A 29 -28.28 11.64 4.47
C GLU A 29 -27.09 12.56 4.18
N LEU A 30 -26.33 12.93 5.21
CA LEU A 30 -25.09 13.69 5.04
C LEU A 30 -24.07 12.84 4.27
N ARG A 31 -23.63 13.37 3.12
CA ARG A 31 -22.54 12.81 2.34
C ARG A 31 -21.41 13.81 2.22
N ILE A 32 -20.20 13.27 2.23
CA ILE A 32 -18.97 14.02 2.07
C ILE A 32 -18.16 13.39 0.95
N GLY A 33 -17.40 14.18 0.21
CA GLY A 33 -16.65 13.67 -0.91
C GLY A 33 -15.48 14.52 -1.34
N PHE A 34 -14.54 13.88 -2.05
CA PHE A 34 -13.38 14.54 -2.64
C PHE A 34 -13.75 15.11 -4.01
N VAL A 35 -13.43 16.39 -4.21
CA VAL A 35 -13.63 17.14 -5.46
C VAL A 35 -12.33 17.07 -6.27
N GLY A 36 -12.38 16.71 -7.56
CA GLY A 36 -11.15 16.68 -8.34
C GLY A 36 -11.28 16.39 -9.83
N LYS A 37 -10.28 16.86 -10.59
CA LYS A 37 -10.14 16.64 -12.05
C LYS A 37 -10.03 15.15 -12.41
N ALA A 38 -9.44 14.33 -11.54
CA ALA A 38 -9.28 12.89 -11.75
C ALA A 38 -10.64 12.15 -11.87
N ASN A 39 -11.72 12.73 -11.34
CA ASN A 39 -13.08 12.20 -11.47
C ASN A 39 -13.89 12.91 -12.57
N PHE A 40 -13.23 13.46 -13.60
CA PHE A 40 -13.88 14.23 -14.67
C PHE A 40 -14.72 15.41 -14.13
N GLY A 41 -14.26 16.03 -13.04
CA GLY A 41 -14.97 17.12 -12.37
C GLY A 41 -16.12 16.68 -11.46
N THR A 42 -16.36 15.38 -11.27
CA THR A 42 -17.39 14.87 -10.37
C THR A 42 -16.86 14.64 -8.94
N THR A 43 -17.73 14.78 -7.94
CA THR A 43 -17.39 14.49 -6.55
C THR A 43 -17.46 12.99 -6.27
N ALA A 44 -16.40 12.42 -5.72
CA ALA A 44 -16.41 11.06 -5.21
C ALA A 44 -17.11 11.04 -3.83
N TRP A 45 -18.39 10.66 -3.80
CA TRP A 45 -19.20 10.67 -2.58
C TRP A 45 -18.95 9.45 -1.65
N TYR A 46 -19.00 9.70 -0.35
CA TYR A 46 -18.89 8.73 0.72
C TYR A 46 -19.96 9.00 1.78
N HIS A 47 -20.38 7.95 2.50
CA HIS A 47 -20.98 8.13 3.82
C HIS A 47 -19.98 8.84 4.74
N TYR A 48 -20.48 9.60 5.72
CA TYR A 48 -19.63 10.32 6.67
C TYR A 48 -18.55 9.42 7.27
N ASP A 49 -18.91 8.28 7.87
CA ASP A 49 -17.93 7.40 8.51
C ASP A 49 -17.07 6.59 7.51
N CYS A 50 -17.45 6.56 6.24
CA CYS A 50 -16.70 5.85 5.20
C CYS A 50 -15.52 6.65 4.66
N ILE A 51 -15.59 7.99 4.68
CA ILE A 51 -14.53 8.81 4.07
C ILE A 51 -13.21 8.70 4.83
N TRP A 52 -13.30 8.59 6.17
CA TRP A 52 -12.14 8.55 7.07
C TRP A 52 -11.29 7.29 6.91
N LYS A 53 -11.86 6.24 6.33
CA LYS A 53 -11.15 4.98 6.05
C LYS A 53 -10.29 5.06 4.78
N ASN A 54 -10.35 6.16 4.04
CA ASN A 54 -9.64 6.35 2.78
C ASN A 54 -8.41 7.25 2.93
N TYR A 55 -7.41 6.76 3.67
CA TYR A 55 -6.16 7.46 4.00
C TYR A 55 -5.43 8.05 2.78
N GLU A 56 -5.48 7.35 1.64
CA GLU A 56 -4.80 7.78 0.41
C GLU A 56 -5.31 9.10 -0.16
N ASN A 57 -6.60 9.43 0.03
CA ASN A 57 -7.15 10.70 -0.42
C ASN A 57 -6.98 11.81 0.64
N LEU A 58 -6.92 11.43 1.93
CA LEU A 58 -6.73 12.37 3.03
C LEU A 58 -5.32 12.97 3.07
N LYS A 59 -4.30 12.22 2.63
CA LYS A 59 -2.90 12.70 2.60
C LYS A 59 -2.67 13.97 1.77
N SER A 60 -3.58 14.25 0.84
CA SER A 60 -3.52 15.41 -0.06
C SER A 60 -4.28 16.63 0.47
N ILE A 61 -4.98 16.48 1.61
CA ILE A 61 -5.72 17.55 2.24
C ILE A 61 -4.78 18.35 3.15
N ASP A 62 -4.71 19.65 2.92
CA ASP A 62 -3.99 20.58 3.78
C ASP A 62 -4.83 20.89 5.02
N SER A 63 -4.70 20.05 6.06
CA SER A 63 -5.43 20.20 7.31
C SER A 63 -4.94 21.32 8.22
N SER A 64 -3.97 22.14 7.77
CA SER A 64 -3.61 23.39 8.48
C SER A 64 -4.66 24.48 8.26
N LYS A 65 -5.45 24.36 7.19
CA LYS A 65 -6.56 25.26 6.87
C LYS A 65 -7.80 24.90 7.69
N THR A 66 -8.69 25.87 7.86
CA THR A 66 -9.97 25.64 8.55
C THR A 66 -10.86 24.73 7.70
N THR A 67 -11.61 23.84 8.34
CA THR A 67 -12.58 22.94 7.68
C THR A 67 -13.51 23.68 6.73
N LYS A 68 -13.99 24.86 7.14
CA LYS A 68 -14.85 25.74 6.32
C LYS A 68 -14.21 26.13 4.99
N SER A 69 -12.89 26.28 4.93
CA SER A 69 -12.15 26.60 3.70
C SER A 69 -11.77 25.38 2.86
N ILE A 70 -11.83 24.18 3.45
CA ILE A 70 -11.51 22.90 2.81
C ILE A 70 -12.77 22.25 2.22
N VAL A 71 -13.93 22.49 2.84
CA VAL A 71 -15.18 21.78 2.57
C VAL A 71 -16.24 22.73 2.01
N LEU A 72 -16.51 22.61 0.71
CA LEU A 72 -17.63 23.26 0.07
C LEU A 72 -18.96 22.75 0.66
N GLY A 73 -19.86 23.67 1.01
CA GLY A 73 -21.15 23.35 1.63
C GLY A 73 -21.12 23.27 3.17
N TYR A 74 -19.96 23.53 3.79
CA TYR A 74 -19.83 23.53 5.27
C TYR A 74 -20.86 24.46 5.95
N SER A 75 -21.08 25.65 5.40
CA SER A 75 -22.02 26.64 5.97
C SER A 75 -23.47 26.13 6.07
N ASP A 76 -23.85 25.21 5.18
CA ASP A 76 -25.22 24.68 5.07
C ASP A 76 -25.48 23.47 5.99
N LEU A 77 -24.44 22.99 6.68
CA LEU A 77 -24.55 21.86 7.61
C LEU A 77 -25.16 22.28 8.96
N LYS A 78 -25.77 21.32 9.65
CA LYS A 78 -26.20 21.49 11.04
C LYS A 78 -25.00 21.73 11.95
N GLU A 79 -25.24 22.45 13.04
CA GLU A 79 -24.18 22.83 13.99
C GLU A 79 -23.44 21.61 14.59
N ASP A 80 -24.16 20.54 14.90
CA ASP A 80 -23.55 19.31 15.44
C ASP A 80 -22.65 18.61 14.40
N GLU A 81 -23.03 18.65 13.12
CA GLU A 81 -22.25 18.07 12.03
C GLU A 81 -21.03 18.92 11.68
N LYS A 82 -21.14 20.26 11.78
CA LYS A 82 -20.00 21.19 11.68
C LYS A 82 -18.96 20.90 12.73
N LYS A 83 -19.37 20.84 14.00
CA LYS A 83 -18.49 20.48 15.13
C LYS A 83 -17.82 19.12 14.94
N LYS A 84 -18.59 18.12 14.50
CA LYS A 84 -18.07 16.79 14.22
C LYS A 84 -17.00 16.84 13.12
N LEU A 85 -17.25 17.57 12.04
CA LEU A 85 -16.34 17.69 10.91
C LEU A 85 -15.07 18.49 11.26
N ASP A 86 -15.20 19.54 12.08
CA ASP A 86 -14.07 20.32 12.60
C ASP A 86 -13.15 19.49 13.53
N ALA A 87 -13.71 18.53 14.25
CA ALA A 87 -12.92 17.60 15.06
C ALA A 87 -12.30 16.47 14.22
N ASP A 88 -13.08 15.86 13.33
CA ASP A 88 -12.68 14.67 12.60
C ASP A 88 -11.66 14.97 11.49
N LEU A 89 -11.87 16.04 10.71
CA LEU A 89 -11.04 16.30 9.53
C LEU A 89 -9.55 16.49 9.87
N PRO A 90 -9.16 17.35 10.83
CA PRO A 90 -7.76 17.50 11.22
C PRO A 90 -7.18 16.20 11.81
N LYS A 91 -7.96 15.49 12.63
CA LYS A 91 -7.56 14.22 13.24
C LYS A 91 -7.20 13.18 12.18
N TYR A 92 -8.12 12.87 11.28
CA TYR A 92 -7.91 11.83 10.27
C TYR A 92 -6.89 12.24 9.19
N CYS A 93 -6.75 13.54 8.89
CA CYS A 93 -5.66 14.00 8.00
C CYS A 93 -4.29 13.82 8.65
N LYS A 94 -4.16 14.12 9.95
CA LYS A 94 -2.92 13.88 10.70
C LYS A 94 -2.57 12.39 10.75
N GLU A 95 -3.54 11.53 11.11
CA GLU A 95 -3.34 10.07 11.10
C GLU A 95 -2.91 9.55 9.71
N ALA A 96 -3.53 10.07 8.64
CA ALA A 96 -3.14 9.73 7.26
C ALA A 96 -1.72 10.19 6.92
N ALA A 97 -1.33 11.40 7.34
CA ALA A 97 0.01 11.93 7.13
C ALA A 97 1.07 11.13 7.92
N GLU A 98 0.80 10.75 9.15
CA GLU A 98 1.67 9.89 9.97
C GLU A 98 1.84 8.50 9.35
N LYS A 99 0.74 7.89 8.88
CA LYS A 99 0.80 6.61 8.16
C LYS A 99 1.58 6.73 6.85
N ALA A 100 1.45 7.83 6.13
CA ALA A 100 2.24 8.11 4.92
C ALA A 100 3.72 8.32 5.24
N ALA A 101 4.05 9.02 6.32
CA ALA A 101 5.43 9.25 6.77
C ALA A 101 6.08 7.94 7.25
N ALA A 102 5.36 7.09 7.97
CA ALA A 102 5.80 5.74 8.32
C ALA A 102 6.10 4.92 7.06
N ALA A 103 5.19 4.93 6.08
CA ALA A 103 5.40 4.24 4.81
C ALA A 103 6.55 4.83 3.96
N ALA A 104 6.91 6.10 4.15
CA ALA A 104 8.02 6.75 3.46
C ALA A 104 9.38 6.49 4.12
N LYS A 105 9.42 6.30 5.44
CA LYS A 105 10.64 5.93 6.18
C LYS A 105 11.18 4.55 5.79
N GLU A 106 10.34 3.68 5.25
CA GLU A 106 10.68 2.35 4.74
C GLU A 106 11.44 2.38 3.39
N GLY A 107 11.54 3.53 2.71
CA GLY A 107 12.16 3.63 1.38
C GLY A 107 11.40 2.84 0.29
N PRO A 108 11.83 2.89 -0.99
CA PRO A 108 11.25 2.07 -2.04
C PRO A 108 11.64 0.60 -1.83
N LEU A 109 10.82 -0.12 -1.07
CA LEU A 109 10.98 -1.55 -0.84
C LEU A 109 10.70 -2.33 -2.13
N PRO A 110 11.52 -3.33 -2.49
CA PRO A 110 11.43 -4.03 -3.77
C PRO A 110 10.14 -4.87 -3.90
N MET A 111 9.53 -5.23 -2.78
CA MET A 111 8.28 -5.98 -2.72
C MET A 111 7.22 -5.24 -1.92
N ALA A 112 5.96 -5.60 -2.15
CA ALA A 112 4.81 -5.13 -1.41
C ALA A 112 3.81 -6.27 -1.19
N THR A 113 3.09 -6.22 -0.08
CA THR A 113 2.02 -7.15 0.27
C THR A 113 0.81 -6.39 0.81
N GLU A 114 -0.39 -6.91 0.55
CA GLU A 114 -1.63 -6.49 1.21
C GLU A 114 -2.76 -7.49 0.95
N TYR A 115 -3.82 -7.40 1.74
CA TYR A 115 -5.11 -7.97 1.35
C TYR A 115 -5.77 -7.06 0.29
N ALA A 116 -6.12 -7.65 -0.86
CA ALA A 116 -6.62 -6.90 -2.00
C ALA A 116 -7.87 -6.08 -1.66
N LYS A 117 -7.76 -4.74 -1.76
CA LYS A 117 -8.86 -3.83 -1.42
C LYS A 117 -10.10 -3.98 -2.32
N SER A 118 -9.91 -4.49 -3.54
CA SER A 118 -10.98 -4.76 -4.51
C SER A 118 -10.56 -5.83 -5.52
N ALA A 119 -11.52 -6.39 -6.25
CA ALA A 119 -11.30 -7.39 -7.30
C ALA A 119 -10.85 -6.79 -8.67
N LYS A 120 -10.27 -5.58 -8.68
CA LYS A 120 -9.89 -4.87 -9.92
C LYS A 120 -8.49 -5.21 -10.43
N SER A 121 -7.64 -5.82 -9.60
CA SER A 121 -6.29 -6.19 -10.01
C SER A 121 -6.26 -7.56 -10.68
N SER A 122 -5.40 -7.70 -11.69
CA SER A 122 -5.06 -8.97 -12.33
C SER A 122 -3.67 -9.44 -11.89
N CYS A 123 -3.52 -10.72 -11.62
CA CYS A 123 -2.24 -11.36 -11.34
C CYS A 123 -1.34 -11.34 -12.58
N LYS A 124 -0.10 -10.88 -12.43
CA LYS A 124 0.88 -10.82 -13.53
C LYS A 124 1.46 -12.19 -13.93
N GLY A 125 1.36 -13.20 -13.05
CA GLY A 125 1.83 -14.55 -13.36
C GLY A 125 0.84 -15.41 -14.14
N CYS A 126 -0.47 -15.23 -13.91
CA CYS A 126 -1.51 -16.08 -14.53
C CYS A 126 -2.59 -15.32 -15.28
N SER A 127 -2.52 -13.98 -15.32
CA SER A 127 -3.48 -13.06 -15.94
C SER A 127 -4.92 -13.14 -15.42
N LYS A 128 -5.19 -13.92 -14.36
CA LYS A 128 -6.52 -13.99 -13.72
C LYS A 128 -6.72 -12.87 -12.71
N GLY A 129 -7.97 -12.52 -12.44
CA GLY A 129 -8.35 -11.57 -11.39
C GLY A 129 -7.88 -12.03 -10.00
N ILE A 130 -7.59 -11.06 -9.14
CA ILE A 130 -7.29 -11.28 -7.72
C ILE A 130 -8.51 -10.80 -6.93
N ASP A 131 -9.13 -11.69 -6.16
CA ASP A 131 -10.36 -11.39 -5.44
C ASP A 131 -10.16 -10.40 -4.31
N LYS A 132 -11.21 -9.64 -3.99
CA LYS A 132 -11.21 -8.73 -2.84
C LYS A 132 -10.98 -9.52 -1.54
N GLY A 133 -10.03 -9.06 -0.73
CA GLY A 133 -9.65 -9.69 0.54
C GLY A 133 -8.62 -10.80 0.40
N ALA A 134 -8.29 -11.24 -0.82
CA ALA A 134 -7.23 -12.22 -1.02
C ALA A 134 -5.86 -11.59 -0.74
N LEU A 135 -4.97 -12.35 -0.08
CA LEU A 135 -3.57 -11.98 0.06
C LEU A 135 -2.91 -11.90 -1.32
N ARG A 136 -2.32 -10.74 -1.62
CA ARG A 136 -1.55 -10.52 -2.84
C ARG A 136 -0.18 -9.97 -2.51
N VAL A 137 0.79 -10.41 -3.28
CA VAL A 137 2.19 -9.98 -3.17
C VAL A 137 2.62 -9.42 -4.52
N GLY A 138 3.53 -8.47 -4.55
CA GLY A 138 3.97 -7.89 -5.81
C GLY A 138 5.32 -7.20 -5.75
N PHE A 139 5.89 -6.97 -6.93
CA PHE A 139 7.14 -6.24 -7.09
C PHE A 139 6.84 -4.77 -7.36
N THR A 140 7.40 -3.87 -6.57
CA THR A 140 7.16 -2.43 -6.69
C THR A 140 7.86 -1.87 -7.92
N GLY A 141 7.26 -0.88 -8.60
CA GLY A 141 7.88 -0.25 -9.77
C GLY A 141 7.94 -1.10 -11.05
N LYS A 142 7.47 -2.35 -11.02
CA LYS A 142 7.57 -3.31 -12.13
C LYS A 142 6.35 -3.36 -13.05
N ALA A 143 5.27 -2.65 -12.73
CA ALA A 143 4.11 -2.51 -13.61
C ALA A 143 4.11 -1.15 -14.34
N ASN A 144 3.12 -0.96 -15.21
CA ASN A 144 2.93 0.27 -15.98
C ASN A 144 2.91 1.50 -15.05
N PHE A 145 3.52 2.59 -15.50
CA PHE A 145 3.62 3.86 -14.76
C PHE A 145 4.26 3.74 -13.38
N GLY A 146 5.16 2.76 -13.18
CA GLY A 146 5.86 2.55 -11.91
C GLY A 146 4.98 1.97 -10.79
N ALA A 147 3.80 1.42 -11.13
CA ALA A 147 2.94 0.76 -10.17
C ALA A 147 3.50 -0.61 -9.73
N THR A 148 2.91 -1.18 -8.67
CA THR A 148 3.21 -2.54 -8.22
C THR A 148 2.67 -3.58 -9.21
N ALA A 149 3.53 -4.52 -9.61
CA ALA A 149 3.13 -5.72 -10.34
C ALA A 149 2.58 -6.75 -9.35
N TRP A 150 1.24 -6.85 -9.25
CA TRP A 150 0.56 -7.75 -8.31
C TRP A 150 0.45 -9.18 -8.82
N TYR A 151 0.58 -10.15 -7.91
CA TYR A 151 0.46 -11.58 -8.13
C TYR A 151 -0.46 -12.19 -7.07
N HIS A 152 -1.14 -13.30 -7.39
CA HIS A 152 -1.62 -14.19 -6.33
C HIS A 152 -0.43 -14.68 -5.52
N TYR A 153 -0.65 -14.95 -4.23
CA TYR A 153 0.40 -15.46 -3.34
C TYR A 153 1.19 -16.62 -3.96
N ASP A 154 0.51 -17.66 -4.45
CA ASP A 154 1.18 -18.84 -5.02
C ASP A 154 1.81 -18.58 -6.42
N CYS A 155 1.41 -17.50 -7.09
CA CYS A 155 1.92 -17.18 -8.42
C CYS A 155 3.27 -16.45 -8.37
N ILE A 156 3.54 -15.68 -7.31
CA ILE A 156 4.75 -14.86 -7.25
C ILE A 156 6.02 -15.71 -7.24
N TRP A 157 5.98 -16.87 -6.59
CA TRP A 157 7.12 -17.79 -6.43
C TRP A 157 7.62 -18.41 -7.74
N LYS A 158 6.83 -18.29 -8.81
CA LYS A 158 7.15 -18.72 -10.17
C LYS A 158 7.93 -17.68 -10.97
N ASP A 159 7.89 -16.40 -10.56
CA ASP A 159 8.61 -15.31 -11.22
C ASP A 159 10.08 -15.26 -10.77
N LYS A 160 10.88 -16.19 -11.30
CA LYS A 160 12.29 -16.32 -10.94
C LYS A 160 13.12 -15.10 -11.33
N GLU A 161 12.70 -14.30 -12.30
CA GLU A 161 13.47 -13.14 -12.74
C GLU A 161 13.44 -12.03 -11.70
N ASN A 162 12.26 -11.69 -11.20
CA ASN A 162 12.14 -10.65 -10.17
C ASN A 162 12.62 -11.13 -8.79
N LEU A 163 12.48 -12.43 -8.48
CA LEU A 163 12.96 -13.00 -7.21
C LEU A 163 14.49 -13.03 -7.08
N LYS A 164 15.24 -13.04 -8.19
CA LYS A 164 16.72 -13.05 -8.18
C LYS A 164 17.32 -11.83 -7.47
N SER A 165 16.67 -10.68 -7.57
CA SER A 165 17.12 -9.44 -6.92
C SER A 165 16.72 -9.32 -5.44
N ILE A 166 15.95 -10.29 -4.93
CA ILE A 166 15.45 -10.28 -3.56
C ILE A 166 16.33 -11.16 -2.70
N ASP A 167 16.85 -10.60 -1.62
CA ASP A 167 17.55 -11.34 -0.58
C ASP A 167 16.53 -11.89 0.42
N GLY A 168 16.25 -13.18 0.33
CA GLY A 168 15.27 -13.86 1.18
C GLY A 168 15.71 -14.02 2.64
N SER A 169 16.96 -13.68 2.97
CA SER A 169 17.49 -13.74 4.34
C SER A 169 17.32 -12.43 5.12
N LYS A 170 16.94 -11.34 4.45
CA LYS A 170 16.66 -10.06 5.09
C LYS A 170 15.31 -10.08 5.79
N VAL A 171 15.22 -9.33 6.89
CA VAL A 171 13.98 -9.09 7.64
C VAL A 171 12.90 -8.62 6.68
N ALA A 172 11.79 -9.36 6.60
CA ALA A 172 10.70 -9.14 5.64
C ALA A 172 10.16 -7.71 5.70
N GLU A 173 10.03 -7.16 6.91
CA GLU A 173 9.60 -5.78 7.14
C GLU A 173 10.47 -4.76 6.37
N LYS A 174 11.78 -5.00 6.27
CA LYS A 174 12.74 -4.12 5.57
C LYS A 174 12.82 -4.32 4.05
N ILE A 175 12.05 -5.26 3.49
CA ILE A 175 12.07 -5.60 2.06
C ILE A 175 10.67 -5.64 1.44
N ILE A 176 9.62 -5.76 2.24
CA ILE A 176 8.23 -5.88 1.82
C ILE A 176 7.38 -4.78 2.47
N LYS A 177 6.93 -3.83 1.65
CA LYS A 177 5.96 -2.83 2.08
C LYS A 177 4.63 -3.48 2.47
N GLY A 178 4.10 -3.12 3.63
CA GLY A 178 2.81 -3.62 4.13
C GLY A 178 2.89 -4.96 4.86
N TYR A 179 4.10 -5.45 5.17
CA TYR A 179 4.31 -6.69 5.91
C TYR A 179 3.63 -6.68 7.29
N SER A 180 3.81 -5.61 8.05
CA SER A 180 3.25 -5.44 9.41
C SER A 180 1.73 -5.30 9.45
N ASP A 181 1.07 -5.08 8.31
CA ASP A 181 -0.41 -5.04 8.20
C ASP A 181 -1.01 -6.45 7.95
N LEU A 182 -0.17 -7.49 7.76
CA LEU A 182 -0.62 -8.88 7.59
C LEU A 182 -0.91 -9.53 8.94
N LYS A 183 -1.74 -10.58 8.93
CA LYS A 183 -1.89 -11.47 10.09
C LYS A 183 -0.59 -12.23 10.33
N ASP A 184 -0.31 -12.52 11.59
CA ASP A 184 0.90 -13.23 12.03
C ASP A 184 1.10 -14.55 11.27
N GLU A 185 0.03 -15.32 10.98
CA GLU A 185 0.16 -16.57 10.22
C GLU A 185 0.61 -16.35 8.76
N ASP A 186 0.16 -15.26 8.14
CA ASP A 186 0.56 -14.90 6.77
C ASP A 186 1.96 -14.28 6.74
N GLN A 187 2.38 -13.61 7.83
CA GLN A 187 3.74 -13.09 8.04
C GLN A 187 4.76 -14.24 8.07
N ASP A 188 4.53 -15.22 8.96
CA ASP A 188 5.39 -16.40 9.11
C ASP A 188 5.51 -17.20 7.80
N LYS A 189 4.36 -17.40 7.12
CA LYS A 189 4.32 -18.10 5.85
C LYS A 189 5.13 -17.36 4.77
N LEU A 190 4.99 -16.04 4.71
CA LEU A 190 5.71 -15.20 3.75
C LEU A 190 7.22 -15.24 3.99
N GLU A 191 7.69 -15.13 5.23
CA GLU A 191 9.12 -15.27 5.56
C GLU A 191 9.68 -16.64 5.18
N ALA A 192 8.94 -17.72 5.51
CA ALA A 192 9.35 -19.07 5.17
C ALA A 192 9.46 -19.29 3.65
N ASP A 193 8.51 -18.78 2.86
CA ASP A 193 8.53 -18.95 1.40
C ASP A 193 9.56 -18.02 0.72
N MET A 194 9.81 -16.84 1.28
CA MET A 194 10.92 -15.97 0.85
C MET A 194 12.27 -16.69 1.01
N LEU A 195 12.52 -17.32 2.16
CA LEU A 195 13.76 -18.06 2.41
C LEU A 195 13.94 -19.25 1.44
N LYS A 196 12.83 -19.83 0.97
CA LYS A 196 12.84 -20.96 0.00
C LYS A 196 13.02 -20.51 -1.45
N HIS A 197 12.45 -19.36 -1.83
CA HIS A 197 12.27 -19.01 -3.23
C HIS A 197 13.09 -17.81 -3.73
N CYS A 198 13.56 -16.96 -2.82
CA CYS A 198 14.41 -15.81 -3.14
C CYS A 198 15.90 -16.19 -3.13
N SER A 199 16.75 -15.29 -3.61
CA SER A 199 18.20 -15.52 -3.63
C SER A 199 18.76 -15.66 -2.22
N LYS A 200 19.64 -16.65 -2.02
CA LYS A 200 20.56 -16.68 -0.89
C LYS A 200 21.74 -15.74 -1.18
N PRO A 201 22.36 -15.10 -0.17
CA PRO A 201 23.55 -14.30 -0.39
C PRO A 201 24.63 -15.15 -1.09
N PRO A 202 25.51 -14.55 -1.92
CA PRO A 202 26.69 -15.25 -2.39
C PRO A 202 27.43 -15.80 -1.17
N ALA A 203 27.68 -17.10 -1.14
CA ALA A 203 28.52 -17.67 -0.10
C ALA A 203 29.88 -16.94 -0.17
N GLU A 204 30.16 -16.12 0.84
CA GLU A 204 31.45 -15.50 1.02
C GLU A 204 32.48 -16.63 1.03
N LYS A 205 33.33 -16.69 0.00
CA LYS A 205 34.34 -17.72 -0.15
C LYS A 205 35.25 -17.62 1.07
N ARG A 206 35.00 -18.45 2.09
CA ARG A 206 35.97 -18.74 3.14
C ARG A 206 37.22 -19.25 2.44
N LYS A 207 38.25 -18.41 2.35
CA LYS A 207 39.59 -18.89 2.02
C LYS A 207 39.98 -19.82 3.16
N ALA A 208 39.93 -21.12 2.88
CA ALA A 208 40.52 -22.12 3.74
C ALA A 208 42.03 -21.86 3.74
N ASP A 209 42.52 -21.49 4.91
CA ASP A 209 43.93 -21.48 5.26
C ASP A 209 44.50 -22.88 5.02
N ALA A 210 45.46 -22.98 4.11
CA ALA A 210 46.19 -24.21 3.85
C ALA A 210 47.66 -23.97 4.19
N SER A 211 47.95 -23.92 5.48
CA SER A 211 49.29 -24.21 5.98
C SER A 211 49.58 -25.70 5.78
N LYS A 212 50.59 -26.01 4.97
CA LYS A 212 51.28 -27.32 4.98
C LYS A 212 52.78 -27.10 4.74
N ASP A 213 53.52 -27.07 5.84
CA ASP A 213 54.92 -27.49 5.89
C ASP A 213 55.09 -28.94 5.39
N GLY A 214 56.24 -29.21 4.76
CA GLY A 214 56.58 -30.38 3.91
C GLY A 214 56.70 -31.75 4.63
N PRO A 215 57.53 -32.73 4.16
CA PRO A 215 58.84 -32.57 3.50
C PRO A 215 59.20 -33.59 2.38
N THR A 216 60.46 -33.54 1.93
CA THR A 216 61.36 -34.62 1.41
C THR A 216 61.76 -34.65 -0.08
N ALA A 217 62.94 -34.08 -0.34
CA ALA A 217 64.20 -34.69 -0.81
C ALA A 217 64.32 -35.54 -2.11
N ALA A 218 65.39 -35.19 -2.86
CA ALA A 218 66.25 -35.99 -3.77
C ALA A 218 65.68 -36.31 -5.17
N LYS A 219 66.42 -36.26 -6.30
CA LYS A 219 67.87 -36.17 -6.61
C LYS A 219 68.05 -35.85 -8.13
N LYS A 220 69.14 -35.13 -8.47
CA LYS A 220 70.01 -35.08 -9.69
C LYS A 220 69.50 -35.74 -11.01
N SER A 221 69.70 -35.16 -12.20
CA SER A 221 70.95 -35.08 -13.02
C SER A 221 70.52 -34.41 -14.36
N LYS A 222 71.31 -33.75 -15.21
CA LYS A 222 72.73 -33.73 -15.55
C LYS A 222 73.02 -32.41 -16.25
#